data_AF-A0A1Q7FYF7-F1
#
_entry.id   AF-A0A1Q7FYF7-F1
#
_cell.length_a   1.000
_cell.length_b   1.000
_cell.length_c   1.000
_cell.angle_alpha   90.00
_cell.angle_beta   90.00
_cell.angle_gamma   90.00
#
_symmetry.space_group_name_H-M   'P 1'
#
loop_
_entity.id
_entity.type
_entity.pdbx_description
1 polymer ?
#
loop_
_entity_poly.entity_id
_entity_poly.type
_entity_poly.pdbx_seq_one_letter_code
_entity_poly.pdbx_strand_id
1 'polypeptide(L)' 'MIQLLDLYRRGDIDFSRLVGDLEGALDAAELQESDLVRQWYQVWTPLEITRSVRGSDVRYDDVAREIDALRGFIQEHL' A
#
# COMPACT_ATOMS: atom_id res chain seq x y z
N MET A 1 8.81 1.71 -2.32
CA MET A 1 7.54 1.35 -1.64
C MET A 1 7.65 1.33 -0.12
N ILE A 2 8.60 0.59 0.49
CA ILE A 2 8.77 0.56 1.97
C ILE A 2 8.86 1.96 2.61
N GLN A 3 9.61 2.87 2.00
CA GLN A 3 9.73 4.25 2.50
C GLN A 3 8.38 4.98 2.58
N LEU A 4 7.43 4.69 1.69
CA LEU A 4 6.07 5.26 1.74
C LEU A 4 5.32 4.78 2.98
N LEU A 5 5.44 3.48 3.31
CA LEU A 5 4.86 2.91 4.52
C LEU A 5 5.44 3.56 5.78
N ASP A 6 6.75 3.82 5.79
CA ASP A 6 7.41 4.50 6.92
C ASP A 6 6.96 5.96 7.06
N LEU A 7 6.83 6.68 5.95
CA LEU A 7 6.32 8.06 5.93
C LEU A 7 4.89 8.12 6.47
N TYR A 8 4.01 7.21 6.03
CA TYR A 8 2.64 7.15 6.53
C TYR A 8 2.58 6.81 8.03
N ARG A 9 3.37 5.83 8.48
CA ARG A 9 3.45 5.45 9.89
C ARG A 9 3.88 6.61 10.80
N ARG A 10 4.76 7.49 10.30
CA ARG A 10 5.19 8.70 11.03
C ARG A 10 4.20 9.87 10.93
N GLY A 11 3.19 9.76 10.07
CA GLY A 11 2.25 10.85 9.79
C GLY A 11 2.82 11.91 8.83
N ASP A 12 3.91 11.61 8.12
CA ASP A 12 4.55 12.53 7.16
C ASP A 12 3.75 12.67 5.86
N ILE A 13 2.92 11.66 5.54
CA ILE A 13 1.99 11.67 4.41
C ILE A 13 0.63 11.18 4.87
N ASP A 14 -0.43 11.65 4.20
CA ASP A 14 -1.78 11.14 4.44
C ASP A 14 -2.04 9.81 3.73
N PHE A 15 -3.14 9.17 4.09
CA PHE A 15 -3.50 7.85 3.58
C PHE A 15 -3.80 7.84 2.08
N SER A 16 -4.42 8.89 1.54
CA SER A 16 -4.71 8.96 0.10
C SER A 16 -3.44 9.06 -0.72
N ARG A 17 -2.47 9.86 -0.25
CA ARG A 17 -1.16 9.96 -0.86
C ARG A 17 -0.43 8.62 -0.81
N LEU A 18 -0.45 7.93 0.32
CA LEU A 18 0.16 6.61 0.44
C LEU A 18 -0.38 5.65 -0.63
N VAL A 19 -1.70 5.49 -0.72
CA VAL A 19 -2.32 4.52 -1.64
C VAL A 19 -2.03 4.88 -3.10
N GLY A 20 -2.12 6.15 -3.46
CA GLY A 20 -1.81 6.60 -4.83
C GLY A 20 -0.34 6.42 -5.21
N ASP A 21 0.59 6.73 -4.29
CA ASP A 21 2.03 6.56 -4.54
C ASP A 21 2.42 5.07 -4.62
N LEU A 22 1.71 4.18 -3.90
CA LEU A 22 1.90 2.72 -4.01
C LEU A 22 1.38 2.17 -5.35
N GLU A 23 0.24 2.64 -5.83
CA GLU A 23 -0.32 2.26 -7.13
C GLU A 23 0.64 2.67 -8.27
N GLY A 24 1.09 3.93 -8.27
CA GLY A 24 2.06 4.41 -9.25
C GLY A 24 3.41 3.67 -9.18
N ALA A 25 3.83 3.22 -7.99
CA ALA A 25 5.04 2.41 -7.84
C ALA A 25 4.89 1.00 -8.42
N LEU A 26 3.70 0.40 -8.35
CA LEU A 26 3.42 -0.88 -9.02
C LEU A 26 3.47 -0.72 -10.54
N ASP A 27 2.79 0.31 -11.06
CA ASP A 27 2.76 0.58 -12.50
C ASP A 27 4.17 0.82 -13.05
N ALA A 28 5.01 1.54 -12.30
CA ALA A 28 6.40 1.80 -12.67
C ALA A 28 7.33 0.59 -12.54
N ALA A 29 6.95 -0.44 -11.78
CA ALA A 29 7.76 -1.63 -11.58
C ALA A 29 7.72 -2.59 -12.78
N GLU A 30 6.89 -2.31 -13.81
CA GLU A 30 6.76 -3.09 -15.05
C GLU A 30 6.69 -4.62 -14.81
N LEU A 31 6.04 -5.04 -13.72
CA LEU A 31 6.00 -6.45 -13.32
C LEU A 31 5.25 -7.28 -14.37
N GLN A 32 5.96 -8.21 -15.01
CA GLN A 32 5.40 -9.10 -16.04
C GLN A 32 4.82 -10.40 -15.47
N GLU A 33 5.16 -10.75 -14.23
CA GLU A 33 4.67 -11.98 -13.59
C GLU A 33 3.24 -11.81 -13.07
N SER A 34 2.28 -12.42 -13.77
CA SER A 34 0.85 -12.32 -13.46
C SER A 34 0.50 -12.78 -12.04
N ASP A 35 1.21 -13.78 -11.51
CA ASP A 35 0.99 -14.28 -10.15
C ASP A 35 1.48 -13.29 -9.09
N LEU A 36 2.59 -12.59 -9.34
CA LEU A 36 3.12 -11.58 -8.43
C LEU A 36 2.20 -10.36 -8.39
N VAL A 37 1.72 -9.90 -9.56
CA VAL A 37 0.73 -8.82 -9.67
C VAL A 37 -0.56 -9.20 -8.93
N ARG A 38 -1.04 -10.44 -9.10
CA ARG A 38 -2.22 -10.93 -8.39
C ARG A 38 -2.03 -10.91 -6.86
N GLN A 39 -0.88 -11.33 -6.36
CA GLN A 39 -0.58 -11.32 -4.92
C GLN A 39 -0.47 -9.90 -4.37
N TRP A 40 0.13 -8.97 -5.13
CA TRP A 40 0.12 -7.55 -4.77
C TRP A 40 -1.31 -7.04 -4.57
N TYR A 41 -2.21 -7.29 -5.53
CA TYR A 41 -3.59 -6.83 -5.40
C TYR A 41 -4.32 -7.45 -4.20
N GLN A 42 -3.95 -8.64 -3.72
CA GLN A 42 -4.55 -9.22 -2.51
C GLN A 42 -4.25 -8.40 -1.25
N VAL A 43 -3.03 -7.86 -1.12
CA VAL A 43 -2.61 -7.07 0.05
C VAL A 43 -2.90 -5.58 -0.12
N TRP A 44 -2.96 -5.07 -1.35
CA TRP A 44 -3.21 -3.66 -1.64
C TRP A 44 -4.71 -3.29 -1.71
N THR A 45 -5.56 -4.14 -2.29
CA THR A 45 -7.01 -3.84 -2.48
C THR A 45 -7.73 -3.41 -1.19
N PRO A 46 -7.46 -3.99 0.00
CA PRO A 46 -8.07 -3.50 1.24
C PRO A 46 -7.77 -2.03 1.55
N LEU A 47 -6.56 -1.56 1.24
CA LEU A 47 -6.15 -0.17 1.43
C LEU A 47 -6.89 0.76 0.44
N GLU A 48 -7.03 0.33 -0.81
CA GLU A 48 -7.78 1.05 -1.84
C GLU A 48 -9.27 1.19 -1.49
N ILE A 49 -9.89 0.11 -1.04
CA ILE A 49 -11.28 0.12 -0.55
C ILE A 49 -11.41 1.09 0.62
N THR A 50 -10.48 1.03 1.58
CA THR A 50 -10.50 1.91 2.75
C THR A 50 -10.41 3.38 2.33
N ARG A 51 -9.54 3.70 1.36
CA ARG A 51 -9.41 5.06 0.81
C ARG A 51 -10.70 5.50 0.13
N SER A 52 -11.33 4.61 -0.64
CA SER A 52 -12.58 4.90 -1.34
C SER A 52 -13.75 5.19 -0.39
N VAL A 53 -13.76 4.56 0.79
CA VAL A 53 -14.82 4.72 1.79
C VAL A 53 -14.55 5.88 2.75
N ARG A 54 -13.32 6.05 3.22
CA ARG A 54 -12.94 6.98 4.29
C ARG A 54 -12.14 8.19 3.82
N GLY A 55 -11.70 8.22 2.57
CA GLY A 55 -10.80 9.25 2.05
C GLY A 55 -9.47 9.27 2.78
N SER A 56 -8.96 10.47 3.07
CA SER A 56 -7.68 10.67 3.76
C SER A 56 -7.75 10.59 5.30
N ASP A 57 -8.94 10.50 5.90
CA ASP A 57 -9.11 10.46 7.36
C ASP A 57 -8.98 9.04 7.93
N VAL A 58 -7.82 8.45 7.66
CA VAL A 58 -7.44 7.09 8.07
C VAL A 58 -6.09 7.18 8.76
N ARG A 59 -6.04 6.77 10.02
CA ARG A 59 -4.81 6.74 10.81
C ARG A 59 -4.12 5.39 10.67
N TYR A 60 -2.82 5.35 10.94
CA TYR A 60 -2.06 4.10 10.85
C TYR A 60 -2.73 2.95 11.62
N ASP A 61 -3.21 3.20 12.84
CA ASP A 61 -3.87 2.18 13.67
C ASP A 61 -5.15 1.60 13.05
N ASP A 62 -5.83 2.34 12.15
CA ASP A 62 -7.02 1.86 11.44
C ASP A 62 -6.69 0.77 10.41
N VAL A 63 -5.47 0.77 9.88
CA VAL A 63 -5.02 -0.04 8.74
C VAL A 63 -3.70 -0.76 9.01
N ALA A 64 -3.26 -0.82 10.28
CA ALA A 64 -1.94 -1.31 10.64
C ALA A 64 -1.69 -2.74 10.13
N ARG A 65 -2.73 -3.60 10.20
CA ARG A 65 -2.67 -4.98 9.72
C ARG A 65 -2.43 -5.05 8.22
N GLU A 66 -3.13 -4.25 7.44
CA GLU A 66 -3.01 -4.19 5.99
C GLU A 66 -1.65 -3.61 5.57
N ILE A 67 -1.16 -2.59 6.29
CA ILE A 67 0.16 -2.01 6.07
C ILE A 67 1.27 -3.02 6.38
N ASP A 68 1.15 -3.78 7.46
CA ASP A 68 2.13 -4.79 7.84
C ASP A 68 2.13 -5.98 6.86
N ALA A 69 0.96 -6.39 6.37
CA ALA A 69 0.85 -7.41 5.32
C ALA A 69 1.51 -6.95 4.01
N LEU A 70 1.24 -5.71 3.58
CA LEU A 70 1.86 -5.14 2.38
C LEU A 70 3.38 -4.98 2.55
N ARG A 71 3.84 -4.55 3.74
CA ARG A 71 5.26 -4.48 4.07
C ARG A 71 5.93 -5.85 3.91
N GLY A 72 5.34 -6.90 4.50
CA GLY A 72 5.85 -8.27 4.41
C GLY A 72 5.96 -8.72 2.96
N PHE A 73 4.89 -8.53 2.18
CA PHE A 73 4.89 -8.84 0.75
C PHE A 73 6.02 -8.14 -0.02
N ILE A 74 6.18 -6.82 0.18
CA ILE A 74 7.25 -6.06 -0.49
C ILE A 74 8.61 -6.64 -0.10
N GLN A 75 8.87 -6.86 1.19
CA GLN A 75 10.17 -7.38 1.63
C GLN A 75 10.50 -8.78 1.10
N GLU A 76 9.49 -9.61 0.88
CA GLU A 76 9.67 -10.97 0.36
C GLU A 76 9.84 -11.02 -1.16
N HIS A 77 9.30 -10.03 -1.90
CA HIS A 77 9.15 -10.13 -3.35
C HIS A 77 9.62 -8.93 -4.19
N LEU A 78 9.86 -7.75 -3.60
CA LEU A 78 10.13 -6.49 -4.32
C LEU A 78 11.25 -5.64 -3.68
#